data_AF-A0A0B5FR40-F1
#
_entry.id   AF-A0A0B5FR40-F1
#
_cell.length_a   1.000
_cell.length_b   1.000
_cell.length_c   1.000
_cell.angle_alpha   90.00
_cell.angle_beta   90.00
_cell.angle_gamma   90.00
#
_symmetry.space_group_name_H-M   'P 1'
#
loop_
_entity.id
_entity.type
_entity.pdbx_description
1 polymer ?
#
loop_
_entity_poly.entity_id
_entity_poly.type
_entity_poly.pdbx_seq_one_letter_code
_entity_poly.pdbx_strand_id
1 'polypeptide(L)'
;MINPYREVFSMNRIATWLLIVFATVSVVASGAGQATACVGKTLVIGTTPSAQQQLLAEIVSLLISERTGTTVKIERFEGADETHQAQMRAEVDITIGYTGEGWVRVLQEAPAEDAQALFDQIKERYNKELNLIWLQPFGFEHPSSVSAEVADQVAPVVRKDTLKKFPALARLINKLGGVIDNENLSALDGQVQERAMRDVARDFLRDNRLI
;
A
#
# COMPACT_ATOMS: atom_id res chain seq x y z
N MET A 1 90.62 -13.47 -46.58
CA MET A 1 91.06 -13.42 -45.18
C MET A 1 89.82 -13.46 -44.28
N ILE A 2 89.70 -14.53 -43.48
CA ILE A 2 89.11 -14.64 -42.12
C ILE A 2 87.77 -13.91 -41.79
N ASN A 3 86.66 -14.69 -41.72
CA ASN A 3 85.73 -14.94 -40.57
C ASN A 3 85.13 -13.78 -39.72
N PRO A 4 84.04 -13.94 -38.92
CA PRO A 4 82.91 -14.92 -38.86
C PRO A 4 81.49 -14.28 -38.60
N TYR A 5 80.45 -15.14 -38.45
CA TYR A 5 79.16 -14.96 -37.73
C TYR A 5 78.02 -14.19 -38.45
N ARG A 6 76.73 -14.52 -38.33
CA ARG A 6 75.92 -15.70 -37.92
C ARG A 6 74.46 -15.31 -38.26
N GLU A 7 73.62 -16.27 -38.62
CA GLU A 7 72.19 -16.08 -38.89
C GLU A 7 71.42 -15.45 -37.73
N VAL A 8 70.38 -14.64 -38.01
CA VAL A 8 69.07 -14.70 -37.33
C VAL A 8 67.96 -14.18 -38.26
N PHE A 9 67.09 -15.08 -38.69
CA PHE A 9 65.74 -14.79 -39.21
C PHE A 9 64.87 -14.20 -38.09
N SER A 10 64.22 -13.05 -38.28
CA SER A 10 63.16 -12.59 -37.37
C SER A 10 61.84 -12.36 -38.09
N MET A 11 60.86 -13.13 -37.65
CA MET A 11 59.51 -13.31 -38.18
C MET A 11 58.59 -12.30 -37.51
N ASN A 12 58.49 -11.08 -38.07
CA ASN A 12 57.79 -9.96 -37.42
C ASN A 12 56.48 -9.57 -38.12
N ARG A 13 55.58 -10.52 -38.39
CA ARG A 13 54.24 -10.22 -38.96
C ARG A 13 53.06 -10.98 -38.35
N ILE A 14 53.27 -11.76 -37.29
CA ILE A 14 52.21 -12.59 -36.68
C ILE A 14 51.75 -12.05 -35.31
N ALA A 15 52.49 -11.12 -34.70
CA ALA A 15 52.20 -10.64 -33.34
C ALA A 15 51.08 -9.57 -33.24
N THR A 16 50.56 -9.04 -34.35
CA THR A 16 49.63 -7.88 -34.31
C THR A 16 48.15 -8.25 -34.43
N TRP A 17 47.81 -9.49 -34.79
CA TRP A 17 46.41 -9.93 -34.95
C TRP A 17 45.86 -10.77 -33.79
N LEU A 18 46.63 -10.95 -32.71
CA LEU A 18 46.20 -11.70 -31.51
C LEU A 18 45.70 -10.82 -30.34
N LEU A 19 45.67 -9.49 -30.51
CA LEU A 19 45.26 -8.55 -29.45
C LEU A 19 43.84 -7.97 -29.59
N ILE A 20 43.09 -8.33 -30.63
CA ILE A 20 41.72 -7.80 -30.86
C ILE A 20 40.62 -8.83 -30.52
N VAL A 21 40.95 -10.11 -30.34
CA VAL A 21 39.96 -11.16 -30.03
C VAL A 21 39.73 -11.34 -28.51
N PHE A 22 40.53 -10.70 -27.66
CA PHE A 22 40.45 -10.85 -26.20
C PHE A 22 39.64 -9.74 -25.48
N ALA A 23 38.88 -8.92 -26.22
CA ALA A 23 38.11 -7.79 -25.66
C ALA A 23 36.58 -7.92 -25.83
N THR A 24 36.05 -9.14 -25.97
CA THR A 24 34.59 -9.37 -26.09
C THR A 24 34.05 -10.48 -25.18
N VAL A 25 34.71 -10.74 -24.04
CA VAL A 25 34.16 -11.65 -23.01
C VAL A 25 34.20 -10.96 -21.67
N SER A 26 33.26 -10.04 -21.44
CA SER A 26 32.85 -9.58 -20.11
C SER A 26 31.65 -8.65 -20.28
N VAL A 27 30.44 -9.18 -20.13
CA VAL A 27 29.27 -8.61 -19.42
C VAL A 27 28.08 -9.54 -19.73
N VAL A 28 28.06 -10.71 -19.10
CA VAL A 28 26.81 -11.43 -18.83
C VAL A 28 26.94 -12.03 -17.44
N ALA A 29 26.78 -11.16 -16.43
CA ALA A 29 26.58 -11.60 -15.07
C ALA A 29 25.46 -10.74 -14.47
N SER A 30 24.51 -11.43 -13.83
CA SER A 30 23.57 -10.89 -12.86
C SER A 30 22.25 -10.31 -13.38
N GLY A 31 21.44 -11.19 -13.98
CA GLY A 31 19.97 -11.03 -14.06
C GLY A 31 19.22 -11.84 -13.01
N ALA A 32 19.88 -12.35 -11.96
CA ALA A 32 19.18 -12.86 -10.79
C ALA A 32 18.62 -11.65 -10.05
N GLY A 33 17.34 -11.33 -10.31
CA GLY A 33 16.60 -10.37 -9.51
C GLY A 33 16.78 -10.76 -8.04
N GLN A 34 17.51 -9.95 -7.30
CA GLN A 34 17.55 -10.08 -5.86
C GLN A 34 16.11 -9.91 -5.41
N ALA A 35 15.48 -11.01 -4.99
CA ALA A 35 14.31 -10.93 -4.15
C ALA A 35 14.80 -10.25 -2.87
N THR A 36 14.77 -8.92 -2.83
CA THR A 36 14.76 -8.18 -1.58
C THR A 36 13.52 -8.67 -0.87
N ALA A 37 13.69 -9.66 -0.01
CA ALA A 37 12.72 -9.96 1.01
C ALA A 37 12.49 -8.62 1.72
N CYS A 38 11.28 -8.07 1.61
CA CYS A 38 10.87 -6.81 2.22
C CYS A 38 10.80 -6.93 3.75
N VAL A 39 11.75 -7.62 4.37
CA VAL A 39 11.92 -7.68 5.81
C VAL A 39 12.55 -6.34 6.20
N GLY A 40 11.72 -5.38 6.59
CA GLY A 40 12.22 -4.15 7.21
C GLY A 40 11.31 -2.92 7.17
N LYS A 41 10.32 -2.83 6.28
CA LYS A 41 9.41 -1.67 6.30
C LYS A 41 8.12 -2.01 7.05
N THR A 42 7.92 -1.37 8.19
CA THR A 42 6.63 -1.34 8.90
C THR A 42 5.63 -0.52 8.09
N LEU A 43 4.44 -1.07 7.86
CA LEU A 43 3.30 -0.32 7.33
C LEU A 43 2.65 0.48 8.46
N VAL A 44 2.30 1.74 8.19
CA VAL A 44 1.60 2.59 9.16
C VAL A 44 0.15 2.81 8.74
N ILE A 45 -0.78 2.51 9.63
CA ILE A 45 -2.20 2.86 9.52
C ILE A 45 -2.47 4.06 10.41
N GLY A 46 -2.96 5.16 9.84
CA GLY A 46 -3.37 6.35 10.58
C GLY A 46 -4.84 6.32 10.95
N THR A 47 -5.16 6.66 12.20
CA THR A 47 -6.54 6.71 12.71
C THR A 47 -6.82 7.99 13.47
N THR A 48 -8.09 8.39 13.50
CA THR A 48 -8.58 9.41 14.45
C THR A 48 -8.89 8.78 15.82
N PRO A 49 -9.28 9.59 16.82
CA PRO A 49 -9.73 9.11 18.13
C PRO A 49 -11.00 8.25 18.16
N SER A 50 -11.72 8.15 17.04
CA SER A 50 -12.97 7.38 16.95
C SER A 50 -12.74 5.90 17.25
N ALA A 51 -13.65 5.29 18.02
CA ALA A 51 -13.62 3.86 18.33
C ALA A 51 -13.81 3.03 17.04
N GLN A 52 -14.73 3.45 16.16
CA GLN A 52 -14.96 2.81 14.87
C GLN A 52 -13.69 2.83 14.00
N GLN A 53 -13.01 3.97 13.91
CA GLN A 53 -11.75 4.11 13.15
C GLN A 53 -10.66 3.18 13.68
N GLN A 54 -10.51 3.10 15.00
CA GLN A 54 -9.55 2.19 15.63
C GLN A 54 -9.91 0.72 15.39
N LEU A 55 -11.19 0.35 15.49
CA LEU A 55 -11.65 -1.02 15.24
C LEU A 55 -11.38 -1.45 13.80
N LEU A 56 -11.76 -0.62 12.83
CA LEU A 56 -11.50 -0.89 11.41
C LEU A 56 -9.99 -0.96 11.12
N ALA A 57 -9.17 -0.15 11.79
CA ALA A 57 -7.72 -0.19 11.65
C ALA A 57 -7.12 -1.46 12.25
N GLU A 58 -7.64 -1.96 13.38
CA GLU A 58 -7.25 -3.24 13.97
C GLU A 58 -7.58 -4.40 13.01
N ILE A 59 -8.77 -4.40 12.40
CA ILE A 59 -9.19 -5.40 11.40
C ILE A 59 -8.22 -5.38 10.20
N VAL A 60 -7.96 -4.21 9.62
CA VAL A 60 -7.03 -4.09 8.48
C VAL A 60 -5.61 -4.49 8.88
N SER A 61 -5.13 -4.06 10.04
CA SER A 61 -3.80 -4.37 10.58
C SER A 61 -3.59 -5.87 10.78
N LEU A 62 -4.55 -6.55 11.41
CA LEU A 62 -4.50 -7.99 11.64
C LEU A 62 -4.57 -8.77 10.34
N LEU A 63 -5.49 -8.41 9.43
CA LEU A 63 -5.61 -9.07 8.13
C LEU A 63 -4.27 -9.03 7.37
N ILE A 64 -3.63 -7.86 7.32
CA ILE A 64 -2.33 -7.69 6.66
C ILE A 64 -1.26 -8.51 7.38
N SER A 65 -1.15 -8.35 8.70
CA SER A 65 -0.09 -8.96 9.50
C SER A 65 -0.16 -10.49 9.44
N GLU A 66 -1.34 -11.07 9.65
CA GLU A 66 -1.49 -12.54 9.72
C GLU A 66 -1.43 -13.21 8.34
N ARG A 67 -1.83 -12.53 7.26
CA ARG A 67 -1.77 -13.12 5.90
C ARG A 67 -0.44 -12.93 5.20
N THR A 68 0.41 -12.00 5.67
CA THR A 68 1.63 -11.64 4.95
C THR A 68 2.90 -11.67 5.80
N GLY A 69 2.78 -11.69 7.13
CA GLY A 69 3.90 -11.49 8.04
C GLY A 69 4.46 -10.05 8.05
N THR A 70 3.79 -9.10 7.36
CA THR A 70 4.21 -7.70 7.36
C THR A 70 3.90 -7.05 8.70
N THR A 71 4.88 -6.38 9.30
CA THR A 71 4.65 -5.58 10.51
C THR A 71 3.77 -4.38 10.18
N VAL A 72 2.68 -4.22 10.92
CA VAL A 72 1.78 -3.06 10.82
C VAL A 72 1.73 -2.33 12.15
N LYS A 73 1.90 -1.01 12.13
CA LYS A 73 1.72 -0.11 13.26
C LYS A 73 0.46 0.73 13.05
N ILE A 74 -0.33 0.89 14.10
CA ILE A 74 -1.43 1.85 14.12
C ILE A 74 -0.93 3.11 14.83
N GLU A 75 -1.10 4.25 14.18
CA GLU A 75 -0.76 5.57 14.73
C GLU A 75 -2.02 6.43 14.81
N ARG A 76 -2.21 7.05 15.97
CA ARG A 76 -3.38 7.88 16.26
C ARG A 76 -3.01 9.35 16.12
N PHE A 77 -3.87 10.08 15.40
CA PHE A 77 -3.80 11.52 15.17
C PHE A 77 -5.02 12.19 15.80
N GLU A 78 -5.00 13.51 15.98
CA GLU A 78 -6.09 14.23 16.64
C GLU A 78 -7.34 14.33 15.76
N GLY A 79 -7.16 14.39 14.43
CA GLY A 79 -8.27 14.55 13.50
C GLY A 79 -7.97 14.15 12.05
N ALA A 80 -9.00 14.22 11.22
CA ALA A 80 -8.93 13.80 9.81
C ALA A 80 -7.90 14.61 9.01
N ASP A 81 -7.82 15.93 9.23
CA ASP A 81 -6.87 16.80 8.53
C ASP A 81 -5.42 16.42 8.83
N GLU A 82 -5.08 16.21 10.10
CA GLU A 82 -3.74 15.80 10.51
C GLU A 82 -3.38 14.42 9.94
N THR A 83 -4.32 13.47 10.04
CA THR A 83 -4.15 12.12 9.47
C THR A 83 -3.89 12.19 7.96
N HIS A 84 -4.64 13.04 7.25
CA HIS A 84 -4.47 13.24 5.81
C HIS A 84 -3.12 13.88 5.47
N GLN A 85 -2.72 14.93 6.19
CA GLN A 85 -1.40 15.55 5.97
C GLN A 85 -0.26 14.56 6.24
N ALA A 86 -0.35 13.74 7.28
CA ALA A 86 0.62 12.67 7.55
C ALA A 86 0.69 11.65 6.39
N GLN A 87 -0.46 11.31 5.80
CA GLN A 87 -0.52 10.45 4.62
C GLN A 87 0.14 11.11 3.38
N MET A 88 -0.10 12.40 3.16
CA MET A 88 0.53 13.16 2.07
C MET A 88 2.05 13.29 2.26
N ARG A 89 2.52 13.42 3.51
CA ARG A 89 3.95 13.45 3.89
C ARG A 89 4.62 12.08 3.93
N ALA A 90 3.94 11.02 3.51
CA ALA A 90 4.46 9.66 3.50
C ALA A 90 4.73 9.01 4.86
N GLU A 91 4.24 9.61 5.95
CA GLU A 91 4.35 9.10 7.33
C GLU A 91 3.33 7.99 7.58
N VAL A 92 2.15 8.11 6.97
CA VAL A 92 1.07 7.11 7.00
C VAL A 92 0.93 6.44 5.63
N ASP A 93 0.83 5.11 5.61
CA ASP A 93 0.66 4.33 4.38
C ASP A 93 -0.83 4.11 4.03
N ILE A 94 -1.67 3.90 5.06
CA ILE A 94 -3.07 3.53 4.95
C ILE A 94 -3.90 4.39 5.92
N THR A 95 -5.05 4.88 5.48
CA THR A 95 -6.07 5.53 6.32
C THR A 95 -7.43 4.90 6.05
N ILE A 96 -8.43 5.21 6.88
CA ILE A 96 -9.82 4.86 6.63
C ILE A 96 -10.58 6.14 6.32
N GLY A 97 -10.97 6.28 5.05
CA GLY A 97 -11.62 7.48 4.55
C GLY A 97 -13.14 7.38 4.55
N TYR A 98 -13.79 8.52 4.76
CA TYR A 98 -15.20 8.75 4.53
C TYR A 98 -15.36 9.55 3.23
N THR A 99 -16.17 9.07 2.29
CA THR A 99 -16.25 9.67 0.95
C THR A 99 -16.65 11.14 0.95
N GLY A 100 -17.65 11.55 1.74
CA GLY A 100 -18.11 12.93 1.82
C GLY A 100 -17.06 13.85 2.42
N GLU A 101 -16.38 13.43 3.50
CA GLU A 101 -15.29 14.25 4.08
C GLU A 101 -14.15 14.43 3.10
N GLY A 102 -13.73 13.38 2.39
CA GLY A 102 -12.69 13.49 1.39
C GLY A 102 -13.09 14.39 0.20
N TRP A 103 -14.37 14.36 -0.18
CA TRP A 103 -14.88 15.19 -1.27
C TRP A 103 -14.97 16.67 -0.87
N VAL A 104 -15.63 16.96 0.26
CA VAL A 104 -15.92 18.33 0.67
C VAL A 104 -14.71 18.99 1.33
N ARG A 105 -13.96 18.28 2.18
CA ARG A 105 -12.87 18.89 2.97
C ARG A 105 -11.52 18.83 2.26
N VAL A 106 -11.21 17.73 1.59
CA VAL A 106 -9.91 17.56 0.91
C VAL A 106 -9.96 18.10 -0.51
N LEU A 107 -10.96 17.71 -1.32
CA LEU A 107 -11.07 18.20 -2.70
C LEU A 107 -11.77 19.57 -2.81
N GLN A 108 -12.35 20.07 -1.72
CA GLN A 108 -13.04 21.37 -1.66
C GLN A 108 -14.21 21.48 -2.64
N GLU A 109 -14.90 20.37 -2.87
CA GLU A 109 -16.07 20.29 -3.74
C GLU A 109 -17.37 20.51 -2.97
N ALA A 110 -18.44 20.85 -3.67
CA ALA A 110 -19.79 20.89 -3.08
C ALA A 110 -20.26 19.47 -2.73
N PRO A 111 -21.12 19.29 -1.71
CA PRO A 111 -21.73 18.01 -1.39
C PRO A 111 -22.31 17.31 -2.61
N ALA A 112 -22.03 16.02 -2.77
CA ALA A 112 -22.60 15.22 -3.84
C ALA A 112 -24.04 14.80 -3.52
N GLU A 113 -24.78 14.39 -4.55
CA GLU A 113 -26.19 13.94 -4.43
C GLU A 113 -26.36 12.43 -4.58
N ASP A 114 -25.33 11.71 -5.04
CA ASP A 114 -25.36 10.25 -5.25
C ASP A 114 -24.11 9.58 -4.66
N ALA A 115 -24.31 8.59 -3.79
CA ALA A 115 -23.23 7.93 -3.04
C ALA A 115 -22.27 7.13 -3.95
N GLN A 116 -22.81 6.46 -4.97
CA GLN A 116 -22.00 5.60 -5.84
C GLN A 116 -21.15 6.45 -6.79
N ALA A 117 -21.76 7.44 -7.43
CA ALA A 117 -21.08 8.41 -8.27
C ALA A 117 -20.04 9.20 -7.48
N LEU A 118 -20.33 9.55 -6.22
CA LEU A 118 -19.35 10.18 -5.32
C LEU A 118 -18.13 9.28 -5.13
N PHE A 119 -18.33 8.00 -4.81
CA PHE A 119 -17.22 7.07 -4.62
C PHE A 119 -16.37 6.89 -5.88
N ASP A 120 -17.00 6.80 -7.05
CA ASP A 120 -16.27 6.65 -8.32
C ASP A 120 -15.45 7.91 -8.64
N GLN A 121 -16.02 9.10 -8.42
CA GLN A 121 -15.34 10.37 -8.63
C GLN A 121 -14.16 10.57 -7.67
N ILE A 122 -14.37 10.37 -6.35
CA ILE A 122 -13.31 10.59 -5.36
C ILE A 122 -12.15 9.61 -5.57
N LYS A 123 -12.45 8.34 -5.90
CA LYS A 123 -11.45 7.34 -6.24
C LYS A 123 -10.59 7.75 -7.43
N GLU A 124 -11.22 8.30 -8.47
CA GLU A 124 -10.51 8.79 -9.65
C GLU A 124 -9.63 10.01 -9.33
N ARG A 125 -10.21 11.02 -8.68
CA ARG A 125 -9.54 12.26 -8.31
C ARG A 125 -8.33 12.01 -7.39
N TYR A 126 -8.50 11.23 -6.33
CA TYR A 126 -7.41 10.90 -5.40
C TYR A 126 -6.26 10.16 -6.07
N ASN A 127 -6.55 9.26 -7.01
CA ASN A 127 -5.52 8.51 -7.74
C ASN A 127 -4.72 9.42 -8.68
N LYS A 128 -5.40 10.35 -9.35
CA LYS A 128 -4.79 11.28 -10.30
C LYS A 128 -4.02 12.41 -9.60
N GLU A 129 -4.60 12.99 -8.56
CA GLU A 129 -4.12 14.25 -7.96
C GLU A 129 -3.28 14.03 -6.70
N LEU A 130 -3.58 12.99 -5.91
CA LEU A 130 -3.03 12.86 -4.56
C LEU A 130 -2.11 11.64 -4.39
N ASN A 131 -1.95 10.80 -5.42
CA ASN A 131 -1.21 9.53 -5.32
C ASN A 131 -1.82 8.59 -4.25
N LEU A 132 -3.13 8.67 -4.04
CA LEU A 132 -3.91 7.87 -3.10
C LEU A 132 -4.92 7.00 -3.84
N ILE A 133 -5.13 5.78 -3.38
CA ILE A 133 -6.04 4.81 -4.00
C ILE A 133 -7.08 4.42 -2.96
N TRP A 134 -8.33 4.74 -3.26
CA TRP A 134 -9.49 4.20 -2.55
C TRP A 134 -9.68 2.72 -2.93
N LEU A 135 -9.72 1.87 -1.90
CA LEU A 135 -10.04 0.46 -2.00
C LEU A 135 -11.55 0.25 -1.88
N GLN A 136 -12.00 -1.00 -1.92
CA GLN A 136 -13.42 -1.32 -1.83
C GLN A 136 -14.01 -0.86 -0.48
N PRO A 137 -15.19 -0.23 -0.46
CA PRO A 137 -15.88 0.12 0.78
C PRO A 137 -16.19 -1.11 1.63
N PHE A 138 -16.14 -0.92 2.95
CA PHE A 138 -16.34 -1.98 3.93
C PHE A 138 -17.73 -2.64 3.87
N GLY A 139 -18.77 -1.88 3.49
CA GLY A 139 -20.12 -2.40 3.25
C GLY A 139 -21.23 -1.83 4.13
N PHE A 140 -20.88 -0.99 5.11
CA PHE A 140 -21.85 -0.31 5.97
C PHE A 140 -22.12 1.12 5.49
N GLU A 141 -23.26 1.67 5.91
CA GLU A 141 -23.63 3.07 5.65
C GLU A 141 -23.25 3.93 6.85
N HIS A 142 -22.66 5.11 6.60
CA HIS A 142 -22.30 6.04 7.65
C HIS A 142 -22.96 7.41 7.41
N PRO A 143 -23.70 7.99 8.37
CA PRO A 143 -24.24 9.34 8.21
C PRO A 143 -23.13 10.35 7.92
N SER A 144 -23.28 11.15 6.86
CA SER A 144 -22.20 12.08 6.51
C SER A 144 -22.15 13.29 7.44
N SER A 145 -20.93 13.74 7.77
CA SER A 145 -20.71 14.92 8.59
C SER A 145 -20.83 16.24 7.81
N VAL A 146 -20.90 16.15 6.48
CA VAL A 146 -20.87 17.30 5.55
C VAL A 146 -22.09 17.38 4.62
N SER A 147 -22.95 16.37 4.61
CA SER A 147 -24.19 16.31 3.83
C SER A 147 -25.26 15.52 4.59
N ALA A 148 -26.50 15.94 4.52
CA ALA A 148 -27.63 15.17 5.06
C ALA A 148 -28.24 14.22 4.01
N GLU A 149 -27.91 14.44 2.75
CA GLU A 149 -28.52 13.83 1.57
C GLU A 149 -27.82 12.53 1.16
N VAL A 150 -26.49 12.48 1.30
CA VAL A 150 -25.66 11.36 0.88
C VAL A 150 -24.90 10.77 2.06
N ALA A 151 -25.14 9.50 2.34
CA ALA A 151 -24.36 8.74 3.32
C ALA A 151 -22.93 8.51 2.83
N ASP A 152 -21.98 8.52 3.76
CA ASP A 152 -20.59 8.19 3.47
C ASP A 152 -20.43 6.68 3.26
N GLN A 153 -19.74 6.34 2.16
CA GLN A 153 -19.09 5.04 2.06
C GLN A 153 -17.75 5.13 2.79
N VAL A 154 -17.45 4.10 3.58
CA VAL A 154 -16.21 4.04 4.36
C VAL A 154 -15.29 3.01 3.76
N ALA A 155 -14.06 3.41 3.42
CA ALA A 155 -13.12 2.54 2.72
C ALA A 155 -11.66 2.79 3.14
N PRO A 156 -10.78 1.78 3.01
CA PRO A 156 -9.35 1.97 3.12
C PRO A 156 -8.81 2.86 1.97
N VAL A 157 -7.99 3.85 2.31
CA VAL A 157 -7.29 4.71 1.36
C VAL A 157 -5.80 4.45 1.50
N VAL A 158 -5.17 3.97 0.43
CA VAL A 158 -3.77 3.52 0.45
C VAL A 158 -2.92 4.36 -0.48
N ARG A 159 -1.72 4.74 -0.05
CA ARG A 159 -0.76 5.37 -0.96
C ARG A 159 -0.42 4.46 -2.14
N LYS A 160 -0.46 4.99 -3.35
CA LYS A 160 -0.14 4.24 -4.57
C LYS A 160 1.29 3.69 -4.55
N ASP A 161 2.24 4.42 -3.95
CA ASP A 161 3.61 3.93 -3.78
C ASP A 161 3.72 2.76 -2.78
N THR A 162 2.84 2.71 -1.79
CA THR A 162 2.72 1.55 -0.90
C THR A 162 2.22 0.34 -1.68
N LEU A 163 1.22 0.51 -2.55
CA LEU A 163 0.73 -0.58 -3.40
C LEU A 163 1.76 -1.04 -4.45
N LYS A 164 2.65 -0.16 -4.94
CA LYS A 164 3.78 -0.59 -5.80
C LYS A 164 4.76 -1.50 -5.06
N LYS A 165 5.03 -1.21 -3.78
CA LYS A 165 5.93 -2.02 -2.93
C LYS A 165 5.27 -3.30 -2.42
N PHE A 166 3.97 -3.26 -2.17
CA PHE A 166 3.16 -4.37 -1.68
C PHE A 166 2.00 -4.65 -2.64
N PRO A 167 2.26 -5.20 -3.85
CA PRO A 167 1.24 -5.33 -4.90
C PRO A 167 0.07 -6.26 -4.54
N ALA A 168 0.28 -7.19 -3.61
CA ALA A 168 -0.79 -8.06 -3.11
C ALA A 168 -1.74 -7.36 -2.13
N LEU A 169 -1.36 -6.19 -1.58
CA LEU A 169 -2.06 -5.53 -0.48
C LEU A 169 -3.47 -5.09 -0.88
N ALA A 170 -3.64 -4.48 -2.04
CA ALA A 170 -4.96 -4.05 -2.52
C ALA A 170 -5.92 -5.24 -2.64
N ARG A 171 -5.46 -6.34 -3.24
CA ARG A 171 -6.27 -7.57 -3.38
C ARG A 171 -6.62 -8.17 -2.02
N LEU A 172 -5.68 -8.14 -1.07
CA LEU A 172 -5.90 -8.66 0.27
C LEU A 172 -6.93 -7.82 1.03
N ILE A 173 -6.73 -6.50 1.12
CA ILE A 173 -7.61 -5.59 1.86
C ILE A 173 -9.02 -5.57 1.23
N ASN A 174 -9.13 -5.62 -0.10
CA ASN A 174 -10.42 -5.67 -0.79
C ASN A 174 -11.27 -6.90 -0.43
N LYS A 175 -10.70 -7.93 0.23
CA LYS A 175 -11.51 -9.03 0.79
C LYS A 175 -12.44 -8.59 1.93
N LEU A 176 -12.18 -7.42 2.53
CA LEU A 176 -13.07 -6.80 3.51
C LEU A 176 -14.23 -6.04 2.84
N GLY A 177 -14.18 -5.84 1.53
CA GLY A 177 -15.18 -5.07 0.80
C GLY A 177 -16.55 -5.75 0.86
N GLY A 178 -17.55 -5.04 1.37
CA GLY A 178 -18.90 -5.57 1.57
C GLY A 178 -19.06 -6.60 2.70
N VAL A 179 -18.01 -6.90 3.47
CA VAL A 179 -18.05 -7.91 4.55
C VAL A 179 -18.43 -7.28 5.90
N ILE A 180 -18.10 -6.01 6.11
CA ILE A 180 -18.45 -5.28 7.33
C ILE A 180 -19.68 -4.44 7.00
N ASP A 181 -20.85 -5.08 6.99
CA ASP A 181 -22.14 -4.41 6.85
C ASP A 181 -22.61 -3.80 8.18
N ASN A 182 -23.77 -3.14 8.16
CA ASN A 182 -24.34 -2.47 9.33
C ASN A 182 -24.60 -3.44 10.50
N GLU A 183 -25.02 -4.68 10.21
CA GLU A 183 -25.33 -5.68 11.24
C GLU A 183 -24.04 -6.15 11.93
N ASN A 184 -23.03 -6.54 11.15
CA ASN A 184 -21.74 -6.96 11.69
C ASN A 184 -21.07 -5.82 12.45
N LEU A 185 -21.08 -4.60 11.92
CA LEU A 185 -20.49 -3.44 12.58
C LEU A 185 -21.13 -3.19 13.95
N SER A 186 -22.46 -3.21 14.04
CA SER A 186 -23.19 -3.04 15.30
C SER A 186 -22.84 -4.14 16.32
N ALA A 187 -22.71 -5.39 15.87
CA ALA A 187 -22.28 -6.49 16.73
C ALA A 187 -20.85 -6.28 17.25
N LEU A 188 -19.94 -5.79 16.42
CA LEU A 188 -18.56 -5.49 16.83
C LEU A 188 -18.53 -4.33 17.85
N ASP A 189 -19.31 -3.27 17.62
CA ASP A 189 -19.43 -2.12 18.52
C ASP A 189 -19.96 -2.52 19.90
N GLY A 190 -20.85 -3.52 19.97
CA GLY A 190 -21.27 -4.12 21.24
C GLY A 190 -20.13 -4.88 21.93
N GLN A 191 -19.40 -5.72 21.19
CA GLN A 191 -18.33 -6.55 21.76
C GLN A 191 -17.14 -5.74 22.30
N VAL A 192 -16.77 -4.63 21.65
CA VAL A 192 -15.62 -3.80 22.09
C VAL A 192 -15.88 -3.04 23.39
N GLN A 193 -17.12 -3.02 23.89
CA GLN A 193 -17.44 -2.44 25.20
C GLN A 193 -16.98 -3.34 26.36
N GLU A 194 -16.88 -4.65 26.12
CA GLU A 194 -16.55 -5.64 27.15
C GLU A 194 -15.21 -6.33 26.91
N ARG A 195 -14.71 -6.29 25.68
CA ARG A 195 -13.54 -7.04 25.23
C ARG A 195 -12.49 -6.13 24.60
N ALA A 196 -11.23 -6.59 24.58
CA ALA A 196 -10.17 -5.89 23.88
C ALA A 196 -10.47 -5.81 22.37
N MET A 197 -10.42 -4.59 21.81
CA MET A 197 -10.74 -4.32 20.41
C MET A 197 -9.97 -5.20 19.42
N ARG A 198 -8.69 -5.45 19.69
CA ARG A 198 -7.84 -6.32 18.86
C ARG A 198 -8.29 -7.77 18.86
N ASP A 199 -8.85 -8.27 19.97
CA ASP A 199 -9.37 -9.64 20.03
C ASP A 199 -10.71 -9.75 19.28
N VAL A 200 -11.58 -8.75 19.43
CA VAL A 200 -12.83 -8.64 18.65
C VAL A 200 -12.54 -8.61 17.15
N ALA A 201 -11.58 -7.79 16.72
CA ALA A 201 -11.14 -7.71 15.33
C ALA A 201 -10.58 -9.05 14.81
N ARG A 202 -9.81 -9.78 15.63
CA ARG A 202 -9.27 -11.09 15.25
C ARG A 202 -10.38 -12.14 15.10
N ASP A 203 -11.31 -12.20 16.04
CA ASP A 203 -12.41 -13.16 15.99
C ASP A 203 -13.31 -12.90 14.78
N PHE A 204 -13.64 -11.63 14.50
CA PHE A 204 -14.35 -11.24 13.30
C PHE A 204 -13.69 -11.77 12.01
N LEU A 205 -12.36 -11.60 11.90
CA LEU A 205 -11.61 -12.09 10.74
C LEU A 205 -11.62 -13.63 10.65
N ARG A 206 -11.57 -14.35 11.79
CA ARG A 206 -11.65 -15.81 11.81
C ARG A 206 -13.02 -16.33 11.41
N ASP A 207 -14.07 -15.74 11.95
CA ASP A 207 -15.46 -16.12 11.69
C ASP A 207 -15.81 -15.94 10.20
N ASN A 208 -15.23 -14.90 9.58
CA ASN A 208 -15.34 -14.64 8.14
C ASN A 208 -14.29 -15.37 7.28
N ARG A 209 -13.48 -16.26 7.86
CA ARG A 209 -12.41 -17.04 7.17
C ARG A 209 -11.39 -16.16 6.44
N LEU A 210 -11.19 -14.94 6.93
CA LEU A 210 -10.27 -13.96 6.37
C LEU A 210 -8.85 -14.12 6.89
N ILE A 211 -8.66 -14.79 8.02
CA ILE A 211 -7.36 -15.27 8.53
C ILE A 211 -7.40 -16.77 8.80
#